data_AF-A0A843HDY3-F1
#
_entry.id   AF-A0A843HDY3-F1
#
_cell.length_a   1.000
_cell.length_b   1.000
_cell.length_c   1.000
_cell.angle_alpha   90.00
_cell.angle_beta   90.00
_cell.angle_gamma   90.00
#
_symmetry.space_group_name_H-M   'P 1'
#
loop_
_entity.id
_entity.type
_entity.pdbx_description
1 polymer ?
#
loop_
_entity_poly.entity_id
_entity_poly.type
_entity_poly.pdbx_seq_one_letter_code
_entity_poly.pdbx_strand_id
1 'polypeptide(L)'
;IIAIIIIVIFSLLSTDSSTIIPFFLFVGILMGIIIGNDKRIALVNSFIASLIGSIISFAMSTIIVYYTESPLYAIAVIQSAKYLLIFYVVIAIIGAAIGYYVRDEIKNKG
;
A
#
# COMPACT_ATOMS: atom_id res chain seq x y z
N ILE A 1 -9.80 -2.55 7.66
CA ILE A 1 -10.49 -3.55 6.80
C ILE A 1 -10.65 -3.02 5.37
N ILE A 2 -11.31 -1.87 5.15
CA ILE A 2 -11.52 -1.29 3.80
C ILE A 2 -10.20 -1.11 3.02
N ALA A 3 -9.15 -0.52 3.62
CA ALA A 3 -7.85 -0.40 2.94
C ALA A 3 -7.20 -1.73 2.58
N ILE A 4 -7.38 -2.77 3.41
CA ILE A 4 -6.83 -4.10 3.13
C ILE A 4 -7.53 -4.68 1.89
N ILE A 5 -8.86 -4.56 1.82
CA ILE A 5 -9.64 -5.01 0.67
C ILE A 5 -9.22 -4.28 -0.61
N ILE A 6 -9.03 -2.96 -0.52
CA ILE A 6 -8.60 -2.13 -1.64
C ILE A 6 -7.20 -2.52 -2.12
N ILE A 7 -6.26 -2.77 -1.19
CA ILE A 7 -4.91 -3.26 -1.52
C ILE A 7 -4.99 -4.62 -2.20
N VAL A 8 -5.78 -5.56 -1.68
CA VAL A 8 -5.91 -6.91 -2.26
C VAL A 8 -6.49 -6.87 -3.68
N ILE A 9 -7.57 -6.11 -3.91
CA ILE A 9 -8.19 -6.00 -5.24
C ILE A 9 -7.19 -5.44 -6.25
N PHE A 10 -6.43 -4.41 -5.88
CA PHE A 10 -5.48 -3.81 -6.81
C PHE A 10 -4.22 -4.63 -7.00
N SER A 11 -3.75 -5.36 -5.99
CA SER A 11 -2.67 -6.35 -6.17
C SER A 11 -3.06 -7.45 -7.16
N LEU A 12 -4.36 -7.76 -7.30
CA LEU A 12 -4.86 -8.72 -8.30
C LEU A 12 -5.00 -8.11 -9.70
N LEU A 13 -5.34 -6.82 -9.79
CA LEU A 13 -5.47 -6.10 -11.07
C LEU A 13 -4.12 -5.61 -11.62
N SER A 14 -3.14 -5.41 -10.74
CA SER A 14 -1.79 -4.98 -11.05
C SER A 14 -0.96 -6.19 -11.49
N THR A 15 -1.01 -6.50 -12.78
CA THR A 15 -0.05 -7.42 -13.41
C THR A 15 1.35 -6.81 -13.49
N ASP A 16 1.45 -5.48 -13.52
CA ASP A 16 2.71 -4.74 -13.55
C ASP A 16 3.14 -4.21 -12.19
N SER A 17 4.25 -4.76 -11.69
CA SER A 17 4.87 -4.41 -10.39
C SER A 17 5.17 -2.90 -10.21
N SER A 18 5.33 -2.15 -11.31
CA SER A 18 5.58 -0.71 -11.32
C SER A 18 4.41 0.13 -10.78
N THR A 19 3.19 -0.42 -10.80
CA THR A 19 1.97 0.29 -10.39
C THR A 19 1.63 0.13 -8.90
N ILE A 20 2.28 -0.82 -8.22
CA ILE A 20 2.01 -1.13 -6.80
C ILE A 20 2.40 0.05 -5.89
N ILE A 21 3.51 0.71 -6.17
CA ILE A 21 4.01 1.87 -5.39
C ILE A 21 3.03 3.05 -5.41
N PRO A 22 2.63 3.60 -6.59
CA PRO A 22 1.59 4.64 -6.68
C PRO A 22 0.29 4.23 -5.98
N PHE A 23 -0.02 2.94 -6.00
CA PHE A 23 -1.24 2.44 -5.40
C PHE A 23 -1.24 2.52 -3.87
N PHE A 24 -0.15 2.08 -3.23
CA PHE A 24 0.02 2.21 -1.78
C PHE A 24 -0.03 3.68 -1.33
N LEU A 25 0.52 4.59 -2.14
CA LEU A 25 0.43 6.03 -1.90
C LEU A 25 -1.03 6.50 -1.90
N PHE A 26 -1.78 6.13 -2.95
CA PHE A 26 -3.18 6.52 -3.11
C PHE A 26 -4.08 5.99 -1.99
N VAL A 27 -3.92 4.72 -1.61
CA VAL A 27 -4.64 4.14 -0.47
C VAL A 27 -4.28 4.85 0.83
N GLY A 28 -3.00 5.18 1.02
CA GLY A 28 -2.54 5.99 2.14
C GLY A 28 -3.29 7.33 2.20
N ILE A 29 -3.34 8.06 1.09
CA ILE A 29 -4.05 9.35 0.98
C ILE A 29 -5.52 9.20 1.37
N LEU A 30 -6.23 8.22 0.79
CA LEU A 30 -7.64 7.98 1.12
C LEU A 30 -7.84 7.68 2.61
N MET A 31 -6.97 6.87 3.21
CA MET A 31 -7.04 6.58 4.64
C MET A 31 -6.80 7.82 5.50
N GLY A 32 -5.84 8.66 5.11
CA GLY A 32 -5.61 9.96 5.75
C GLY A 32 -6.85 10.86 5.71
N ILE A 33 -7.53 10.91 4.57
CA ILE A 33 -8.75 11.73 4.40
C ILE A 33 -9.92 11.18 5.23
N ILE A 34 -10.19 9.87 5.15
CA ILE A 34 -11.35 9.25 5.82
C ILE A 34 -11.16 9.27 7.34
N ILE A 35 -9.98 8.86 7.83
CA ILE A 35 -9.73 8.61 9.26
C ILE A 35 -9.14 9.83 9.99
N GLY A 36 -8.60 10.81 9.26
CA GLY A 36 -7.85 11.98 9.77
C GLY A 36 -8.53 12.96 10.73
N ASN A 37 -9.39 12.52 11.66
CA ASN A 37 -9.77 13.31 12.82
C ASN A 37 -8.58 13.48 13.78
N ASP A 38 -7.68 12.48 13.83
CA ASP A 38 -6.43 12.53 14.58
C ASP A 38 -5.29 12.01 13.68
N LYS A 39 -4.23 12.81 13.53
CA LYS A 39 -3.04 12.50 12.73
C LYS A 39 -2.41 11.18 13.15
N ARG A 40 -2.30 10.93 14.46
CA ARG A 40 -1.65 9.74 15.01
C ARG A 40 -2.45 8.50 14.67
N ILE A 41 -3.78 8.56 14.80
CA ILE A 41 -4.68 7.45 14.48
C ILE A 41 -4.63 7.13 12.98
N ALA A 42 -4.63 8.16 12.12
CA ALA A 42 -4.54 7.97 10.67
C ALA A 42 -3.21 7.31 10.25
N LEU A 43 -2.08 7.75 10.82
CA LEU A 43 -0.77 7.17 10.51
C LEU A 43 -0.64 5.73 11.01
N VAL A 44 -1.07 5.43 12.24
CA VAL A 44 -1.04 4.07 12.81
C VAL A 44 -1.92 3.13 11.99
N ASN A 45 -3.12 3.57 11.60
CA ASN A 45 -4.01 2.75 10.78
C ASN A 45 -3.45 2.51 9.38
N SER A 46 -2.83 3.52 8.76
CA SER A 46 -2.13 3.35 7.47
C SER A 46 -0.95 2.41 7.59
N PHE A 47 -0.17 2.51 8.68
CA PHE A 47 0.94 1.60 8.96
C PHE A 47 0.48 0.15 9.07
N ILE A 48 -0.52 -0.13 9.90
CA ILE A 48 -1.03 -1.51 10.08
C ILE A 48 -1.62 -2.05 8.77
N ALA A 49 -2.41 -1.24 8.06
CA ALA A 49 -3.02 -1.64 6.79
C ALA A 49 -1.98 -1.90 5.71
N SER A 50 -0.96 -1.05 5.60
CA SER A 50 0.11 -1.21 4.62
C SER A 50 1.04 -2.37 4.96
N LEU A 51 1.31 -2.65 6.23
CA LEU A 51 2.10 -3.81 6.63
C LEU A 51 1.41 -5.13 6.26
N ILE A 52 0.11 -5.26 6.55
CA ILE A 52 -0.68 -6.43 6.17
C ILE A 52 -0.81 -6.50 4.64
N GLY A 53 -1.16 -5.38 4.02
CA GLY A 53 -1.33 -5.27 2.58
C GLY A 53 -0.06 -5.61 1.81
N SER A 54 1.12 -5.19 2.29
CA SER A 54 2.39 -5.45 1.65
C SER A 54 2.75 -6.94 1.69
N ILE A 55 2.47 -7.63 2.79
CA ILE A 55 2.68 -9.08 2.91
C ILE A 55 1.79 -9.83 1.93
N ILE A 56 0.50 -9.46 1.85
CA ILE A 56 -0.44 -10.11 0.93
C ILE A 56 -0.03 -9.85 -0.53
N SER A 57 0.29 -8.59 -0.86
CA SER A 57 0.73 -8.20 -2.20
C SER A 57 1.99 -8.96 -2.61
N PHE A 58 2.93 -9.16 -1.70
CA PHE A 58 4.13 -9.96 -1.93
C PHE A 58 3.82 -11.45 -2.17
N ALA A 59 2.97 -12.06 -1.35
CA ALA A 59 2.56 -13.45 -1.52
C ALA A 59 1.89 -13.67 -2.89
N MET A 60 0.97 -12.79 -3.26
CA MET A 60 0.28 -12.84 -4.55
C MET A 60 1.24 -12.66 -5.73
N SER A 61 2.10 -11.65 -5.67
CA SER A 61 3.09 -11.39 -6.72
C SER A 61 4.03 -12.58 -6.93
N THR A 62 4.48 -13.22 -5.84
CA THR A 62 5.34 -14.41 -5.92
C THR A 62 4.62 -15.59 -6.56
N ILE A 63 3.36 -15.84 -6.19
CA ILE A 63 2.53 -16.90 -6.78
C ILE A 63 2.35 -16.66 -8.29
N ILE A 64 1.96 -15.44 -8.68
CA ILE A 64 1.73 -15.11 -10.10
C ILE A 64 2.99 -15.35 -10.91
N VAL A 65 4.13 -14.78 -10.51
CA VAL A 65 5.41 -14.91 -11.23
C VAL A 65 5.88 -16.36 -11.32
N TYR A 66 5.64 -17.16 -10.28
CA TYR A 66 5.96 -18.59 -10.30
C TYR A 66 5.22 -19.34 -11.41
N TYR A 67 3.95 -19.01 -11.66
CA TYR A 67 3.14 -19.66 -12.68
C TYR A 67 3.26 -19.04 -14.07
N THR A 68 3.67 -17.76 -14.21
CA THR A 68 3.71 -17.06 -15.50
C THR A 68 5.10 -16.98 -16.15
N GLU A 69 6.17 -16.78 -15.37
CA GLU A 69 7.49 -16.39 -15.91
C GLU A 69 8.57 -17.48 -15.77
N SER A 70 8.46 -18.34 -14.75
CA SER A 70 9.33 -19.49 -14.39
C SER A 70 9.73 -19.44 -12.90
N PRO A 71 9.96 -20.59 -12.23
CA PRO A 71 10.40 -20.64 -10.83
C PRO A 71 11.69 -19.83 -10.54
N LEU A 72 12.57 -19.66 -11.53
CA LEU A 72 13.79 -18.86 -11.37
C LEU A 72 13.49 -17.37 -11.12
N TYR A 73 12.46 -16.83 -11.78
CA TYR A 73 12.02 -15.45 -11.58
C TYR A 73 11.31 -15.27 -10.23
N ALA A 74 10.61 -16.28 -9.73
CA ALA A 74 10.02 -16.23 -8.39
C ALA A 74 11.09 -16.07 -7.29
N ILE A 75 12.26 -16.69 -7.45
CA ILE A 75 13.40 -16.52 -6.54
C ILE A 75 13.92 -15.07 -6.59
N ALA A 76 13.99 -14.46 -7.78
CA ALA A 76 14.40 -13.07 -7.94
C ALA A 76 13.41 -12.10 -7.26
N VAL A 77 12.10 -12.37 -7.34
CA VAL A 77 11.06 -11.60 -6.64
C VAL A 77 11.21 -11.71 -5.12
N ILE A 78 11.49 -12.90 -4.59
CA ILE A 78 11.72 -13.10 -3.15
C ILE A 78 12.94 -12.30 -2.66
N GLN A 79 14.01 -12.24 -3.46
CA GLN A 79 15.21 -11.48 -3.09
C GLN A 79 14.99 -9.96 -3.13
N SER A 80 14.28 -9.45 -4.15
CA SER A 80 13.99 -8.02 -4.28
C SER A 80 12.92 -7.52 -3.30
N ALA A 81 12.03 -8.40 -2.86
CA ALA A 81 10.92 -8.06 -1.96
C ALA A 81 11.34 -7.51 -0.59
N LYS A 82 12.54 -7.84 -0.11
CA LYS A 82 13.03 -7.38 1.21
C LYS A 82 13.01 -5.86 1.33
N TYR A 83 13.43 -5.16 0.27
CA TYR A 83 13.44 -3.71 0.24
C TYR A 83 12.09 -3.13 -0.20
N LEU A 84 11.42 -3.79 -1.15
CA LEU A 84 10.12 -3.38 -1.67
C LEU A 84 9.02 -3.33 -0.60
N LEU A 85 8.98 -4.30 0.32
CA LEU A 85 8.04 -4.32 1.44
C LEU A 85 8.15 -3.07 2.34
N ILE A 86 9.38 -2.69 2.68
CA ILE A 86 9.64 -1.50 3.50
C ILE A 86 9.20 -0.24 2.76
N PHE A 87 9.51 -0.15 1.46
CA PHE A 87 9.11 0.98 0.63
C PHE A 87 7.58 1.13 0.54
N TYR A 88 6.83 0.03 0.40
CA TYR A 88 5.36 0.07 0.38
C TYR A 88 4.76 0.65 1.66
N VAL A 89 5.31 0.25 2.82
CA VAL A 89 4.87 0.76 4.12
C VAL A 89 5.19 2.25 4.25
N VAL A 90 6.43 2.65 3.94
CA VAL A 90 6.85 4.07 4.02
C VAL A 90 5.96 4.96 3.13
N ILE A 91 5.69 4.52 1.91
CA ILE A 91 4.89 5.30 0.95
C ILE A 91 3.44 5.42 1.38
N ALA A 92 2.84 4.38 1.95
CA ALA A 92 1.49 4.46 2.49
C ALA A 92 1.40 5.40 3.71
N ILE A 93 2.44 5.47 4.54
CA ILE A 93 2.50 6.43 5.65
C ILE A 93 2.60 7.86 5.12
N ILE A 94 3.46 8.10 4.12
CA ILE A 94 3.58 9.41 3.45
C ILE A 94 2.23 9.80 2.86
N GLY A 95 1.56 8.88 2.16
CA GLY A 95 0.22 9.09 1.62
C GLY A 95 -0.78 9.49 2.70
N ALA A 96 -0.80 8.78 3.84
CA ALA A 96 -1.68 9.09 4.95
C ALA A 96 -1.40 10.44 5.61
N ALA A 97 -0.14 10.86 5.71
CA ALA A 97 0.21 12.19 6.17
C ALA A 97 -0.33 13.26 5.21
N ILE A 98 -0.14 13.08 3.90
CA ILE A 98 -0.67 13.98 2.87
C ILE A 98 -2.20 14.05 2.96
N GLY A 99 -2.87 12.89 3.03
CA GLY A 99 -4.32 12.81 3.12
C GLY A 99 -4.90 13.49 4.37
N TYR A 100 -4.19 13.40 5.51
CA TYR A 100 -4.57 14.12 6.73
C TYR A 100 -4.53 15.64 6.52
N TYR A 101 -3.44 16.17 5.96
CA TYR A 101 -3.31 17.61 5.72
C TYR A 101 -4.33 18.12 4.70
N VAL A 102 -4.61 17.35 3.65
CA VAL A 102 -5.67 17.66 2.68
C VAL A 102 -7.03 17.76 3.38
N ARG A 103 -7.34 16.83 4.28
CA ARG A 103 -8.60 16.85 5.04
C ARG A 103 -8.70 18.06 5.97
N ASP A 104 -7.62 18.36 6.68
CA ASP A 104 -7.57 19.49 7.61
C ASP A 104 -7.79 20.81 6.88
N GLU A 105 -7.16 20.97 5.71
CA GLU A 105 -7.36 22.13 4.84
C GLU A 105 -8.82 22.26 4.36
N ILE A 106 -9.45 21.16 3.96
CA ILE A 106 -10.87 21.14 3.55
C ILE A 106 -11.80 21.52 4.72
N LYS A 107 -11.52 21.03 5.93
CA LYS A 107 -12.32 21.34 7.13
C LYS A 107 -12.15 22.76 7.63
N ASN A 108 -10.96 23.34 7.50
CA ASN A 108 -10.66 24.69 7.99
C ASN A 108 -11.03 25.80 6.99
N LYS A 109 -11.27 25.46 5.72
CA LYS A 109 -11.71 26.39 4.67
C LYS A 109 -13.20 26.28 4.30
N GLY A 110 -13.92 25.29 4.83
CA GLY A 110 -15.37 25.10 4.66
C GLY A 110 -16.14 25.55 5.89
#